data_AF-A0A7S1NIX2-F1
#
_entry.id   AF-A0A7S1NIX2-F1
#
_cell.length_a   1.000
_cell.length_b   1.000
_cell.length_c   1.000
_cell.angle_alpha   90.00
_cell.angle_beta   90.00
_cell.angle_gamma   90.00
#
_symmetry.space_group_name_H-M   'P 1'
#
loop_
_entity.id
_entity.type
_entity.pdbx_description
1 polymer ?
#
loop_
_entity_poly.entity_id
_entity_poly.type
_entity_poly.pdbx_seq_one_letter_code
_entity_poly.pdbx_strand_id
1 'polypeptide(L)'
;SELNKRCFTRIYPCGSRVESSNYSGLMPLFGAGCQLVALNYQTKDASLHKNIAFFKSNGSCGYVLKPLHLRSPNAVVPTELTDGLLLHITVIGGRRLPNHVRKDRLGRIFGRMRTDIVDPYVSVTVYYPDGTLQSERTQTIDNKGHCVEWCRSFSFQVTDPQLSLLHLAVMDDDRPRGMRASSDSSGLADDLIGESMAVVATLRPGLRVVPLFDRSGNRLLLGSLLIQIAWEQSGQSAVKLSAVKQLNNSTCTVHDSFDNNSSDISSDSPAHQMVYIQPNSTPEVSQQDTSPARSEVPSPELLFANPQYPNTLPTPDPLYLDWS
;
A
#
# COMPACT_ATOMS: atom_id res chain seq x y z
N SER A 1 -19.84 16.06 -10.38
CA SER A 1 -21.03 16.88 -10.69
C SER A 1 -20.62 18.34 -10.87
N GLU A 2 -21.37 19.13 -11.66
CA GLU A 2 -21.10 20.58 -11.80
C GLU A 2 -21.23 21.34 -10.46
N LEU A 3 -22.16 20.92 -9.60
CA LEU A 3 -22.35 21.50 -8.27
C LEU A 3 -21.06 21.43 -7.43
N ASN A 4 -20.42 20.26 -7.39
CA ASN A 4 -19.22 20.04 -6.58
C ASN A 4 -17.99 20.82 -7.08
N LYS A 5 -18.03 21.39 -8.29
CA LYS A 5 -16.96 22.27 -8.79
C LYS A 5 -17.04 23.67 -8.15
N ARG A 6 -18.23 24.10 -7.74
CA ARG A 6 -18.50 25.48 -7.25
C ARG A 6 -18.90 25.53 -5.78
N CYS A 7 -19.42 24.44 -5.23
CA CYS A 7 -19.95 24.37 -3.88
C CYS A 7 -19.36 23.19 -3.10
N PHE A 8 -19.34 23.33 -1.77
CA PHE A 8 -19.08 22.22 -0.85
C PHE A 8 -20.33 21.38 -0.65
N THR A 9 -20.19 20.06 -0.80
CA THR A 9 -21.24 19.09 -0.50
C THR A 9 -20.81 18.22 0.66
N ARG A 10 -21.67 18.13 1.70
CA ARG A 10 -21.47 17.26 2.86
C ARG A 10 -22.40 16.05 2.80
N ILE A 11 -21.81 14.87 2.99
CA ILE A 11 -22.49 13.58 2.97
C ILE A 11 -22.26 12.90 4.31
N TYR A 12 -23.27 12.19 4.81
CA TYR A 12 -23.21 11.45 6.07
C TYR A 12 -23.76 10.04 5.89
N PRO A 13 -23.36 9.09 6.75
CA PRO A 13 -24.02 7.80 6.84
C PRO A 13 -25.52 7.96 7.13
N CYS A 14 -26.33 7.03 6.61
CA CYS A 14 -27.78 7.04 6.84
C CYS A 14 -28.08 6.89 8.34
N GLY A 15 -29.03 7.69 8.86
CA GLY A 15 -29.40 7.71 10.28
C GLY A 15 -29.96 6.40 10.82
N SER A 16 -30.41 5.47 9.96
CA SER A 16 -30.84 4.13 10.36
C SER A 16 -29.68 3.19 10.73
N ARG A 17 -28.41 3.61 10.55
CA ARG A 17 -27.23 2.82 10.92
C ARG A 17 -26.92 2.96 12.40
N VAL A 18 -27.76 2.33 13.23
CA VAL A 18 -27.61 2.30 14.70
C VAL A 18 -26.25 1.72 15.13
N GLU A 19 -25.70 0.80 14.33
CA GLU A 19 -24.41 0.13 14.59
C GLU A 19 -23.18 0.96 14.16
N SER A 20 -23.33 2.22 13.76
CA SER A 20 -22.23 3.10 13.34
C SER A 20 -21.37 2.58 12.17
N SER A 21 -21.92 1.72 11.30
CA SER A 21 -21.23 1.27 10.09
C SER A 21 -21.04 2.38 9.06
N ASN A 22 -19.96 2.38 8.30
CA ASN A 22 -19.82 3.28 7.15
C ASN A 22 -20.55 2.74 5.91
N TYR A 23 -20.84 3.62 4.95
CA TYR A 23 -21.31 3.20 3.62
C TYR A 23 -20.14 2.59 2.82
N SER A 24 -20.44 1.58 2.01
CA SER A 24 -19.46 0.92 1.14
C SER A 24 -19.05 1.81 -0.06
N GLY A 25 -19.93 2.71 -0.49
CA GLY A 25 -19.76 3.56 -1.67
C GLY A 25 -18.88 4.79 -1.48
N LEU A 26 -17.71 4.68 -0.83
CA LEU A 26 -16.82 5.84 -0.66
C LEU A 26 -16.22 6.33 -1.99
N MET A 27 -15.76 5.42 -2.85
CA MET A 27 -15.10 5.78 -4.11
C MET A 27 -16.02 6.54 -5.07
N PRO A 28 -17.29 6.13 -5.30
CA PRO A 28 -18.27 6.91 -6.07
C PRO A 28 -18.43 8.36 -5.59
N LEU A 29 -18.33 8.62 -4.28
CA LEU A 29 -18.48 9.98 -3.74
C LEU A 29 -17.27 10.84 -4.07
N PHE A 30 -16.06 10.29 -3.98
CA PHE A 30 -14.84 10.97 -4.43
C PHE A 30 -14.86 11.17 -5.95
N GLY A 31 -15.27 10.17 -6.73
CA GLY A 31 -15.48 10.26 -8.17
C GLY A 31 -16.49 11.33 -8.59
N ALA A 32 -17.55 11.53 -7.78
CA ALA A 32 -18.51 12.61 -8.00
C ALA A 32 -17.97 14.00 -7.61
N GLY A 33 -16.84 14.07 -6.92
CA GLY A 33 -16.18 15.29 -6.43
C GLY A 33 -16.70 15.83 -5.10
N CYS A 34 -17.41 15.01 -4.32
CA CYS A 34 -17.89 15.38 -2.98
C CYS A 34 -16.69 15.54 -2.03
N GLN A 35 -16.66 16.64 -1.27
CA GLN A 35 -15.48 17.02 -0.48
C GLN A 35 -15.64 16.65 0.99
N LEU A 36 -16.83 16.80 1.55
CA LEU A 36 -17.08 16.60 2.99
C LEU A 36 -17.82 15.27 3.19
N VAL A 37 -17.12 14.17 2.94
CA VAL A 37 -17.66 12.81 2.95
C VAL A 37 -17.45 12.21 4.34
N ALA A 38 -18.44 12.38 5.22
CA ALA A 38 -18.32 12.03 6.63
C ALA A 38 -18.38 10.51 6.85
N LEU A 39 -17.52 10.01 7.73
CA LEU A 39 -17.42 8.62 8.15
C LEU A 39 -17.40 8.54 9.68
N ASN A 40 -17.84 7.41 10.20
CA ASN A 40 -17.68 6.99 11.58
C ASN A 40 -16.24 6.51 11.80
N TYR A 41 -15.36 7.39 12.29
CA TYR A 41 -13.92 7.12 12.50
C TYR A 41 -13.63 6.07 13.59
N GLN A 42 -14.59 5.85 14.49
CA GLN A 42 -14.56 4.78 15.49
C GLN A 42 -14.67 3.39 14.87
N THR A 43 -15.23 3.28 13.66
CA THR A 43 -15.45 2.01 12.97
C THR A 43 -14.31 1.73 12.00
N LYS A 44 -13.42 0.79 12.35
CA LYS A 44 -12.27 0.36 11.54
C LYS A 44 -12.69 -0.57 10.40
N ASP A 45 -13.49 -0.05 9.48
CA ASP A 45 -13.95 -0.77 8.30
C ASP A 45 -13.18 -0.37 7.03
N ALA A 46 -13.45 -1.09 5.93
CA ALA A 46 -12.79 -0.86 4.64
C ALA A 46 -12.97 0.58 4.13
N SER A 47 -14.09 1.23 4.43
CA SER A 47 -14.32 2.62 4.02
C SER A 47 -13.41 3.57 4.78
N LEU A 48 -13.23 3.38 6.09
CA LEU A 48 -12.24 4.16 6.84
C LEU A 48 -10.82 3.92 6.32
N HIS A 49 -10.45 2.68 5.98
CA HIS A 49 -9.11 2.37 5.46
C HIS A 49 -8.84 3.05 4.12
N LYS A 50 -9.83 3.02 3.20
CA LYS A 50 -9.79 3.80 1.94
C LYS A 50 -9.64 5.29 2.19
N ASN A 51 -10.38 5.84 3.14
CA ASN A 51 -10.29 7.25 3.50
C ASN A 51 -8.89 7.62 4.02
N ILE A 52 -8.34 6.84 4.96
CA ILE A 52 -6.99 7.05 5.50
C ILE A 52 -5.95 6.99 4.36
N ALA A 53 -6.02 5.97 3.51
CA ALA A 53 -5.11 5.83 2.37
C ALA A 53 -5.19 7.02 1.40
N PHE A 54 -6.40 7.50 1.13
CA PHE A 54 -6.63 8.64 0.26
C PHE A 54 -6.01 9.92 0.83
N PHE A 55 -6.27 10.26 2.10
CA PHE A 55 -5.74 11.49 2.70
C PHE A 55 -4.24 11.42 3.03
N LYS A 56 -3.68 10.21 3.18
CA LYS A 56 -2.23 10.02 3.30
C LYS A 56 -1.46 10.50 2.06
N SER A 57 -2.10 10.55 0.89
CA SER A 57 -1.49 11.01 -0.37
C SER A 57 -0.94 12.44 -0.29
N ASN A 58 -1.50 13.29 0.57
CA ASN A 58 -1.04 14.66 0.78
C ASN A 58 -0.58 14.89 2.24
N GLY A 59 0.23 13.97 2.75
CA GLY A 59 0.83 14.07 4.08
C GLY A 59 -0.19 14.03 5.22
N SER A 60 -1.38 13.47 5.01
CA SER A 60 -2.45 13.40 6.01
C SER A 60 -2.93 14.75 6.54
N CYS A 61 -2.76 15.85 5.79
CA CYS A 61 -3.17 17.18 6.23
C CYS A 61 -4.69 17.41 6.24
N GLY A 62 -5.48 16.43 5.81
CA GLY A 62 -6.95 16.51 5.74
C GLY A 62 -7.49 17.13 4.45
N TYR A 63 -6.62 17.56 3.53
CA TYR A 63 -7.00 18.13 2.24
C TYR A 63 -6.24 17.46 1.09
N VAL A 64 -6.94 17.06 0.03
CA VAL A 64 -6.35 16.54 -1.22
C VAL A 64 -6.95 17.33 -2.37
N LEU A 65 -6.11 17.85 -3.26
CA LEU A 65 -6.57 18.62 -4.42
C LEU A 65 -7.30 17.68 -5.39
N LYS A 66 -8.53 18.03 -5.76
CA LYS A 66 -9.31 17.25 -6.74
C LYS A 66 -8.62 17.24 -8.13
N PRO A 67 -8.78 16.14 -8.89
CA PRO A 67 -8.37 16.10 -10.30
C PRO A 67 -8.95 17.26 -11.11
N LEU A 68 -8.25 17.66 -12.17
CA LEU A 68 -8.62 18.83 -12.99
C LEU A 68 -10.06 18.75 -13.53
N HIS A 69 -10.51 17.57 -13.96
CA HIS A 69 -11.85 17.34 -14.50
C HIS A 69 -12.98 17.50 -13.45
N LEU A 70 -12.65 17.42 -12.16
CA LEU A 70 -13.56 17.71 -11.04
C LEU A 70 -13.44 19.14 -10.50
N ARG A 71 -12.64 19.99 -11.15
CA ARG A 71 -12.45 21.40 -10.79
C ARG A 71 -12.97 22.34 -11.87
N SER A 72 -12.69 22.07 -13.14
CA SER A 72 -13.10 22.97 -14.23
C SER A 72 -14.26 22.41 -15.04
N PRO A 73 -15.32 23.21 -15.33
CA PRO A 73 -16.39 22.83 -16.26
C PRO A 73 -15.88 22.63 -17.68
N ASN A 74 -14.82 23.35 -18.06
CA ASN A 74 -14.20 23.31 -19.38
C ASN A 74 -12.87 22.54 -19.36
N ALA A 75 -12.68 21.64 -18.40
CA ALA A 75 -11.46 20.84 -18.35
C ALA A 75 -11.35 19.99 -19.62
N VAL A 76 -10.45 20.37 -20.52
CA VAL A 76 -9.92 19.44 -21.51
C VAL A 76 -8.97 18.54 -20.74
N VAL A 77 -9.42 17.32 -20.46
CA VAL A 77 -8.52 16.29 -19.92
C VAL A 77 -7.58 15.92 -21.05
N PRO A 78 -6.26 16.13 -20.92
CA PRO A 78 -5.31 15.71 -21.94
C PRO A 78 -5.54 14.23 -22.28
N THR A 79 -5.48 13.87 -23.56
CA THR A 79 -5.74 12.49 -24.01
C THR A 79 -4.84 11.48 -23.29
N GLU A 80 -3.61 11.89 -22.97
CA GLU A 80 -2.67 11.12 -22.16
C GLU A 80 -3.23 10.75 -20.78
N LEU A 81 -4.04 11.61 -20.15
CA LEU A 81 -4.76 11.30 -18.92
C LEU A 81 -6.06 10.49 -19.14
N THR A 82 -6.62 10.46 -20.36
CA THR A 82 -7.86 9.71 -20.65
C THR A 82 -7.62 8.28 -21.13
N ASP A 83 -6.48 8.02 -21.78
CA ASP A 83 -6.17 6.68 -22.30
C ASP A 83 -5.94 5.67 -21.17
N GLY A 84 -5.64 6.20 -19.98
CA GLY A 84 -5.41 5.44 -18.76
C GLY A 84 -3.98 4.91 -18.68
N LEU A 85 -3.70 4.35 -17.51
CA LEU A 85 -2.43 3.79 -17.11
C LEU A 85 -2.57 2.27 -17.07
N LEU A 86 -1.70 1.53 -17.75
CA LEU A 86 -1.56 0.10 -17.52
C LEU A 86 -0.61 -0.10 -16.34
N LEU A 87 -1.16 -0.36 -15.15
CA LEU A 87 -0.40 -0.57 -13.93
C LEU A 87 0.04 -2.03 -13.81
N HIS A 88 1.35 -2.27 -13.71
CA HIS A 88 1.95 -3.57 -13.47
C HIS A 88 2.44 -3.70 -12.03
N ILE A 89 1.98 -4.73 -11.33
CA ILE A 89 2.41 -5.05 -9.97
C ILE A 89 2.94 -6.47 -9.95
N THR A 90 4.20 -6.66 -9.56
CA THR A 90 4.74 -7.98 -9.24
C THR A 90 4.84 -8.11 -7.73
N VAL A 91 4.09 -9.03 -7.15
CA VAL A 91 4.25 -9.43 -5.75
C VAL A 91 5.36 -10.47 -5.70
N ILE A 92 6.54 -10.06 -5.21
CA ILE A 92 7.72 -10.92 -5.16
C ILE A 92 7.65 -11.78 -3.92
N GLY A 93 7.56 -11.17 -2.74
CA GLY A 93 7.56 -11.91 -1.50
C GLY A 93 7.09 -11.12 -0.29
N GLY A 94 7.03 -11.79 0.86
CA GLY A 94 6.62 -11.23 2.15
C GLY A 94 7.57 -11.67 3.26
N ARG A 95 7.75 -10.82 4.27
CA ARG A 95 8.62 -11.10 5.42
C ARG A 95 7.89 -10.85 6.74
N ARG A 96 8.14 -11.73 7.70
CA ARG A 96 7.68 -11.67 9.11
C ARG A 96 6.19 -11.37 9.24
N LEU A 97 5.39 -12.19 8.56
CA LEU A 97 3.94 -12.22 8.69
C LEU A 97 3.56 -12.80 10.06
N PRO A 98 2.81 -12.07 10.89
CA PRO A 98 2.40 -12.58 12.19
C PRO A 98 1.44 -13.76 12.03
N ASN A 99 1.58 -14.76 12.91
CA ASN A 99 0.59 -15.82 13.01
C ASN A 99 -0.69 -15.28 13.65
N HIS A 100 -1.84 -15.79 13.21
CA HIS A 100 -3.09 -15.58 13.90
C HIS A 100 -3.22 -16.53 15.10
N VAL A 101 -3.99 -16.09 16.08
CA VAL A 101 -4.51 -16.99 17.10
C VAL A 101 -5.84 -17.51 16.57
N ARG A 102 -5.86 -18.75 16.05
CA ARG A 102 -7.10 -19.39 15.61
C ARG A 102 -8.11 -19.43 16.77
N LYS A 103 -9.29 -18.85 16.53
CA LYS A 103 -10.45 -18.93 17.42
C LYS A 103 -11.39 -20.03 16.93
N ASP A 104 -12.00 -20.79 17.83
CA ASP A 104 -13.02 -21.78 17.45
C ASP A 104 -14.33 -21.10 16.97
N ARG A 105 -15.31 -21.90 16.52
CA ARG A 105 -16.63 -21.40 16.08
C ARG A 105 -17.41 -20.64 17.16
N LEU A 106 -17.00 -20.73 18.43
CA LEU A 106 -17.55 -20.00 19.57
C LEU A 106 -16.65 -18.84 20.03
N GLY A 107 -15.59 -18.49 19.27
CA GLY A 107 -14.66 -17.42 19.58
C GLY A 107 -13.64 -17.75 20.67
N ARG A 108 -13.55 -19.00 21.12
CA ARG A 108 -12.61 -19.43 22.16
C ARG A 108 -11.23 -19.67 21.58
N ILE A 109 -10.23 -19.17 22.28
CA ILE A 109 -8.82 -19.45 22.00
C ILE A 109 -8.54 -20.88 22.46
N PHE A 110 -8.11 -21.76 21.56
CA PHE A 110 -7.73 -23.12 21.95
C PHE A 110 -6.53 -23.05 22.92
N GLY A 111 -6.63 -23.78 24.03
CA GLY A 111 -5.63 -23.80 25.08
C GLY A 111 -4.23 -24.16 24.56
N ARG A 112 -3.22 -23.48 25.12
CA ARG A 112 -1.76 -23.74 25.03
C ARG A 112 -1.36 -24.96 24.18
N MET A 113 -1.34 -24.87 22.85
CA MET A 113 -0.38 -25.57 21.98
C MET A 113 -0.62 -25.23 20.49
N ARG A 114 0.48 -24.80 19.86
CA ARG A 114 0.74 -24.65 18.41
C ARG A 114 0.11 -23.44 17.74
N THR A 115 0.95 -22.43 17.56
CA THR A 115 0.82 -21.40 16.52
C THR A 115 0.56 -22.10 15.21
N ASP A 116 -0.65 -21.97 14.67
CA ASP A 116 -0.84 -22.36 13.28
C ASP A 116 0.08 -21.48 12.45
N ILE A 117 0.82 -22.11 11.55
CA ILE A 117 1.69 -21.34 10.66
C ILE A 117 0.79 -20.88 9.54
N VAL A 118 0.74 -19.57 9.32
CA VAL A 118 -0.07 -18.98 8.28
C VAL A 118 0.15 -19.66 6.93
N ASP A 119 -0.92 -19.77 6.16
CA ASP A 119 -0.94 -20.21 4.77
C ASP A 119 -1.20 -18.98 3.88
N PRO A 120 -0.20 -18.08 3.68
CA PRO A 120 -0.51 -16.77 3.18
C PRO A 120 -0.67 -16.70 1.66
N TYR A 121 -1.56 -15.80 1.25
CA TYR A 121 -1.66 -15.30 -0.11
C TYR A 121 -1.84 -13.79 -0.10
N VAL A 122 -1.54 -13.13 -1.22
CA VAL A 122 -1.75 -11.69 -1.40
C VAL A 122 -2.90 -11.46 -2.36
N SER A 123 -3.93 -10.75 -1.91
CA SER A 123 -4.92 -10.12 -2.78
C SER A 123 -4.41 -8.75 -3.22
N VAL A 124 -4.49 -8.50 -4.52
CA VAL A 124 -4.15 -7.24 -5.17
C VAL A 124 -5.43 -6.69 -5.78
N THR A 125 -5.93 -5.60 -5.21
CA THR A 125 -7.20 -4.99 -5.61
C THR A 125 -6.99 -3.55 -6.04
N VAL A 126 -7.58 -3.15 -7.16
CA VAL A 126 -7.70 -1.75 -7.56
C VAL A 126 -9.15 -1.31 -7.41
N TYR A 127 -9.37 -0.25 -6.62
CA TYR A 127 -10.67 0.41 -6.50
C TYR A 127 -10.74 1.61 -7.44
N TYR A 128 -11.86 1.76 -8.15
CA TYR A 128 -12.06 2.82 -9.14
C TYR A 128 -13.08 3.87 -8.65
N PRO A 129 -12.99 5.12 -9.15
CA PRO A 129 -13.89 6.20 -8.73
C PRO A 129 -15.36 6.00 -9.10
N ASP A 130 -15.68 5.09 -10.03
CA ASP A 130 -17.06 4.72 -10.36
C ASP A 130 -17.67 3.70 -9.38
N GLY A 131 -16.87 3.20 -8.44
CA GLY A 131 -17.27 2.18 -7.47
C GLY A 131 -17.00 0.75 -7.91
N THR A 132 -16.54 0.53 -9.14
CA THR A 132 -16.06 -0.78 -9.58
C THR A 132 -14.72 -1.09 -8.92
N LEU A 133 -14.34 -2.37 -8.96
CA LEU A 133 -13.04 -2.84 -8.51
C LEU A 133 -12.58 -4.00 -9.38
N GLN A 134 -11.27 -4.19 -9.49
CA GLN A 134 -10.66 -5.40 -10.03
C GLN A 134 -9.80 -6.01 -8.93
N SER A 135 -10.00 -7.30 -8.64
CA SER A 135 -9.26 -8.02 -7.60
C SER A 135 -8.71 -9.32 -8.17
N GLU A 136 -7.43 -9.53 -7.94
CA GLU A 136 -6.73 -10.77 -8.26
C GLU A 136 -5.94 -11.23 -7.03
N ARG A 137 -5.47 -12.47 -7.03
CA ARG A 137 -4.65 -12.99 -5.91
C ARG A 137 -3.49 -13.86 -6.38
N THR A 138 -2.49 -13.97 -5.51
CA THR A 138 -1.43 -14.98 -5.63
C THR A 138 -1.95 -16.36 -5.30
N GLN A 139 -1.13 -17.37 -5.60
CA GLN A 139 -1.29 -18.69 -5.00
C GLN A 139 -1.08 -18.60 -3.48
N THR A 140 -1.70 -19.53 -2.78
CA THR A 140 -1.47 -19.76 -1.35
C THR A 140 -0.20 -20.55 -1.16
N ILE A 141 0.60 -20.17 -0.16
CA ILE A 141 1.81 -20.91 0.22
C ILE A 141 1.61 -21.52 1.59
N ASP A 142 1.77 -22.84 1.68
CA ASP A 142 1.49 -23.57 2.91
C ASP A 142 2.54 -23.33 3.99
N ASN A 143 2.08 -23.01 5.20
CA ASN A 143 2.82 -23.01 6.44
C ASN A 143 4.13 -22.20 6.34
N LYS A 144 4.03 -20.99 5.79
CA LYS A 144 5.15 -20.05 5.68
C LYS A 144 4.76 -18.65 6.13
N GLY A 145 5.16 -18.24 7.33
CA GLY A 145 4.99 -16.87 7.83
C GLY A 145 6.25 -15.99 7.80
N HIS A 146 7.44 -16.58 7.83
CA HIS A 146 8.68 -15.81 8.05
C HIS A 146 9.28 -15.19 6.78
N CYS A 147 9.30 -15.94 5.69
CA CYS A 147 9.76 -15.50 4.38
C CYS A 147 8.97 -16.29 3.32
N VAL A 148 8.22 -15.56 2.50
CA VAL A 148 7.30 -16.13 1.51
C VAL A 148 7.64 -15.54 0.16
N GLU A 149 7.59 -16.35 -0.89
CA GLU A 149 7.89 -15.92 -2.26
C GLU A 149 6.75 -16.35 -3.17
N TRP A 150 6.08 -15.37 -3.78
CA TRP A 150 4.98 -15.62 -4.71
C TRP A 150 5.35 -15.37 -6.17
N CYS A 151 6.27 -14.42 -6.43
CA CYS A 151 6.76 -14.05 -7.76
C CYS A 151 5.67 -13.97 -8.85
N ARG A 152 4.53 -13.35 -8.52
CA ARG A 152 3.37 -13.24 -9.43
C ARG A 152 3.15 -11.80 -9.87
N SER A 153 2.97 -11.61 -11.17
CA SER A 153 2.64 -10.31 -11.78
C SER A 153 1.15 -10.18 -12.07
N PHE A 154 0.66 -8.94 -11.96
CA PHE A 154 -0.71 -8.52 -12.19
C PHE A 154 -0.71 -7.25 -13.06
N SER A 155 -1.76 -7.05 -13.85
CA SER A 155 -1.90 -5.86 -14.70
C SER A 155 -3.32 -5.29 -14.61
N PHE A 156 -3.42 -3.97 -14.41
CA PHE A 156 -4.68 -3.27 -14.22
C PHE A 156 -4.77 -2.05 -15.12
N GLN A 157 -5.90 -1.86 -15.80
CA GLN A 157 -6.17 -0.67 -16.60
C GLN A 157 -6.77 0.42 -15.68
N VAL A 158 -6.05 1.51 -15.45
CA VAL A 158 -6.44 2.58 -14.52
C VAL A 158 -6.69 3.89 -15.25
N THR A 159 -7.96 4.28 -15.42
CA THR A 159 -8.35 5.48 -16.15
C THR A 159 -8.18 6.77 -15.33
N ASP A 160 -8.37 6.72 -14.01
CA ASP A 160 -8.15 7.87 -13.11
C ASP A 160 -7.22 7.52 -11.95
N PRO A 161 -5.90 7.55 -12.17
CA PRO A 161 -4.91 7.24 -11.12
C PRO A 161 -4.99 8.16 -9.89
N GLN A 162 -5.55 9.37 -10.02
CA GLN A 162 -5.63 10.34 -8.93
C GLN A 162 -6.76 10.01 -7.93
N LEU A 163 -7.76 9.23 -8.36
CA LEU A 163 -8.86 8.79 -7.51
C LEU A 163 -8.89 7.27 -7.26
N SER A 164 -8.15 6.49 -8.05
CA SER A 164 -8.03 5.04 -7.84
C SER A 164 -7.09 4.69 -6.68
N LEU A 165 -7.44 3.63 -5.96
CA LEU A 165 -6.64 3.08 -4.86
C LEU A 165 -6.12 1.68 -5.22
N LEU A 166 -4.83 1.45 -5.04
CA LEU A 166 -4.23 0.13 -4.99
C LEU A 166 -4.29 -0.39 -3.56
N HIS A 167 -4.76 -1.62 -3.38
CA HIS A 167 -4.86 -2.31 -2.11
C HIS A 167 -4.16 -3.66 -2.18
N LEU A 168 -3.22 -3.86 -1.26
CA LEU A 168 -2.48 -5.10 -1.07
C LEU A 168 -2.90 -5.68 0.28
N ALA A 169 -3.53 -6.84 0.28
CA ALA A 169 -3.97 -7.52 1.49
C ALA A 169 -3.33 -8.91 1.57
N VAL A 170 -2.57 -9.17 2.62
CA VAL A 170 -2.05 -10.49 2.95
C VAL A 170 -3.07 -11.19 3.83
N MET A 171 -3.50 -12.36 3.37
CA MET A 171 -4.59 -13.13 3.95
C MET A 171 -4.08 -14.52 4.31
N ASP A 172 -4.68 -15.13 5.33
CA ASP A 172 -4.45 -16.53 5.68
C ASP A 172 -5.57 -17.42 5.13
N ASP A 173 -5.22 -18.40 4.32
CA ASP A 173 -6.16 -19.30 3.67
C ASP A 173 -6.56 -20.46 4.61
N ASP A 174 -7.59 -20.23 5.42
CA ASP A 174 -8.09 -21.21 6.38
C ASP A 174 -8.84 -22.39 5.72
N ARG A 175 -8.98 -22.41 4.40
CA ARG A 175 -9.59 -23.54 3.70
C ARG A 175 -8.69 -24.77 3.82
N PRO A 176 -9.27 -25.97 4.04
CA PRO A 176 -8.50 -27.21 4.01
C PRO A 176 -7.71 -27.31 2.72
N ARG A 177 -6.44 -27.72 2.78
CA ARG A 177 -5.52 -27.75 1.62
C ARG A 177 -6.09 -28.45 0.37
N GLY A 178 -6.90 -29.50 0.56
CA GLY A 178 -7.56 -30.22 -0.54
C GLY A 178 -8.82 -29.56 -1.12
N MET A 179 -9.32 -28.48 -0.52
CA MET A 179 -10.55 -27.76 -0.92
C MET A 179 -10.29 -26.36 -1.46
N ARG A 180 -9.03 -25.94 -1.61
CA ARG A 180 -8.70 -24.59 -2.09
C ARG A 180 -9.05 -24.32 -3.56
N ALA A 181 -9.27 -25.38 -4.34
CA ALA A 181 -9.68 -25.32 -5.74
C ALA A 181 -11.19 -25.06 -5.92
N SER A 182 -12.03 -25.24 -4.89
CA SER A 182 -13.45 -24.89 -4.96
C SER A 182 -13.65 -23.42 -4.59
N SER A 183 -14.38 -22.69 -5.43
CA SER A 183 -14.91 -21.35 -5.11
C SER A 183 -15.90 -21.36 -3.95
N ASP A 184 -16.33 -22.55 -3.53
CA ASP A 184 -17.29 -22.73 -2.45
C ASP A 184 -16.63 -22.36 -1.12
N SER A 185 -17.01 -21.18 -0.64
CA SER A 185 -16.70 -20.68 0.68
C SER A 185 -17.13 -21.72 1.71
N SER A 186 -16.18 -22.26 2.46
CA SER A 186 -16.39 -23.13 3.62
C SER A 186 -17.14 -22.45 4.78
N GLY A 187 -17.83 -21.32 4.52
CA GLY A 187 -18.41 -20.40 5.49
C GLY A 187 -17.36 -19.66 6.34
N LEU A 188 -16.09 -20.01 6.20
CA LEU A 188 -14.96 -19.39 6.88
C LEU A 188 -14.39 -18.31 5.94
N ALA A 189 -14.40 -17.07 6.41
CA ALA A 189 -13.72 -15.98 5.73
C ALA A 189 -12.23 -16.09 6.08
N ASP A 190 -11.37 -16.03 5.05
CA ASP A 190 -9.91 -15.98 5.20
C ASP A 190 -9.52 -14.80 6.12
N ASP A 191 -8.59 -15.03 7.04
CA ASP A 191 -8.20 -14.05 8.04
C ASP A 191 -7.21 -13.02 7.47
N LEU A 192 -7.45 -11.73 7.75
CA LEU A 192 -6.52 -10.66 7.34
C LEU A 192 -5.29 -10.66 8.26
N ILE A 193 -4.12 -10.94 7.68
CA ILE A 193 -2.83 -10.83 8.36
C ILE A 193 -2.39 -9.37 8.41
N GLY A 194 -2.46 -8.69 7.26
CA GLY A 194 -2.16 -7.26 7.18
C GLY A 194 -2.36 -6.70 5.79
N GLU A 195 -2.51 -5.39 5.70
CA GLU A 195 -2.81 -4.69 4.46
C GLU A 195 -2.01 -3.41 4.29
N SER A 196 -1.96 -2.92 3.05
CA SER A 196 -1.49 -1.59 2.70
C SER A 196 -2.31 -1.06 1.54
N MET A 197 -2.61 0.23 1.56
CA MET A 197 -3.41 0.88 0.54
C MET A 197 -2.85 2.26 0.21
N ALA A 198 -2.83 2.61 -1.08
CA ALA A 198 -2.31 3.89 -1.56
C ALA A 198 -3.06 4.35 -2.82
N VAL A 199 -3.09 5.67 -3.04
CA VAL A 199 -3.57 6.26 -4.30
C VAL A 199 -2.61 5.88 -5.43
N VAL A 200 -3.14 5.45 -6.57
CA VAL A 200 -2.31 4.95 -7.70
C VAL A 200 -1.33 6.03 -8.17
N ALA A 201 -1.77 7.29 -8.25
CA ALA A 201 -0.93 8.42 -8.65
C ALA A 201 0.25 8.72 -7.70
N THR A 202 0.27 8.19 -6.47
CA THR A 202 1.39 8.40 -5.53
C THR A 202 2.39 7.25 -5.52
N LEU A 203 2.13 6.18 -6.28
CA LEU A 203 3.05 5.05 -6.40
C LEU A 203 4.34 5.48 -7.11
N ARG A 204 5.47 4.92 -6.69
CA ARG A 204 6.78 5.13 -7.33
C ARG A 204 7.24 3.85 -8.00
N PRO A 205 7.75 3.88 -9.25
CA PRO A 205 8.09 2.67 -9.99
C PRO A 205 9.34 2.01 -9.42
N GLY A 206 9.62 0.78 -9.81
CA GLY A 206 10.76 -0.03 -9.35
C GLY A 206 10.43 -0.95 -8.18
N LEU A 207 11.49 -1.47 -7.54
CA LEU A 207 11.38 -2.34 -6.37
C LEU A 207 11.03 -1.52 -5.12
N ARG A 208 10.01 -1.96 -4.39
CA ARG A 208 9.46 -1.28 -3.22
C ARG A 208 9.21 -2.27 -2.09
N VAL A 209 9.60 -1.87 -0.88
CA VAL A 209 9.20 -2.55 0.34
C VAL A 209 7.96 -1.85 0.87
N VAL A 210 6.86 -2.58 0.97
CA VAL A 210 5.56 -2.07 1.40
C VAL A 210 5.30 -2.51 2.84
N PRO A 211 5.20 -1.59 3.81
CA PRO A 211 4.86 -1.94 5.18
C PRO A 211 3.40 -2.41 5.25
N LEU A 212 3.14 -3.40 6.11
CA LEU A 212 1.80 -3.91 6.37
C LEU A 212 1.23 -3.32 7.66
N PHE A 213 -0.10 -3.18 7.69
CA PHE A 213 -0.88 -2.70 8.82
C PHE A 213 -1.93 -3.73 9.20
N ASP A 214 -2.22 -3.87 10.50
CA ASP A 214 -3.31 -4.71 10.98
C ASP A 214 -4.68 -4.08 10.68
N ARG A 215 -5.76 -4.82 10.98
CA ARG A 215 -7.15 -4.35 10.80
C ARG A 215 -7.48 -3.07 11.59
N SER A 216 -6.71 -2.75 12.64
CA SER A 216 -6.91 -1.55 13.44
C SER A 216 -6.18 -0.33 12.87
N GLY A 217 -5.33 -0.54 11.85
CA GLY A 217 -4.45 0.46 11.25
C GLY A 217 -3.09 0.59 11.93
N ASN A 218 -2.72 -0.34 12.83
CA ASN A 218 -1.40 -0.32 13.46
C ASN A 218 -0.37 -0.96 12.53
N ARG A 219 0.83 -0.37 12.47
CA ARG A 219 1.93 -0.91 11.67
C ARG A 219 2.40 -2.25 12.24
N LEU A 220 2.49 -3.26 11.38
CA LEU A 220 3.22 -4.49 11.69
C LEU A 220 4.72 -4.16 11.65
N LEU A 221 5.37 -4.05 12.82
CA LEU A 221 6.73 -3.54 12.97
C LEU A 221 7.74 -4.16 11.98
N LEU A 222 7.55 -5.45 11.69
CA LEU A 222 8.44 -6.25 10.86
C LEU A 222 7.77 -6.82 9.59
N GLY A 223 6.44 -6.68 9.49
CA GLY A 223 5.62 -7.22 8.41
C GLY A 223 5.70 -6.35 7.17
N SER A 224 6.17 -6.91 6.07
CA SER A 224 6.26 -6.18 4.80
C SER A 224 6.17 -7.08 3.57
N LEU A 225 5.78 -6.48 2.45
CA LEU A 225 5.87 -7.08 1.12
C LEU A 225 7.03 -6.47 0.35
N LEU A 226 7.73 -7.28 -0.44
CA LEU A 226 8.59 -6.82 -1.53
C LEU A 226 7.77 -6.90 -2.82
N ILE A 227 7.62 -5.77 -3.50
CA ILE A 227 6.91 -5.69 -4.78
C ILE A 227 7.74 -4.94 -5.82
N GLN A 228 7.45 -5.19 -7.09
CA GLN A 228 7.90 -4.35 -8.19
C GLN A 228 6.70 -3.61 -8.77
N ILE A 229 6.85 -2.31 -8.99
CA ILE A 229 5.84 -1.46 -9.60
C ILE A 229 6.36 -0.97 -10.94
N ALA A 230 5.58 -1.13 -12.00
CA ALA A 230 5.84 -0.52 -13.29
C ALA A 230 4.50 -0.06 -13.91
N TRP A 231 4.57 0.80 -14.91
CA TRP A 231 3.38 1.19 -15.65
C TRP A 231 3.71 1.68 -17.05
N GLU A 232 2.71 1.60 -17.92
CA GLU A 232 2.77 2.07 -19.30
C GLU A 232 1.59 3.02 -19.56
N GLN A 233 1.81 4.05 -20.38
CA GLN A 233 0.70 4.86 -20.89
C GLN A 233 -0.07 3.99 -21.89
N SER A 234 -1.37 3.83 -21.68
CA SER A 234 -2.22 3.17 -22.66
C SER A 234 -2.14 3.98 -23.97
N GLY A 235 -1.78 3.33 -25.08
CA GLY A 235 -1.61 3.98 -26.39
C GLY A 235 -0.17 4.26 -26.84
N GLN A 236 0.84 4.17 -25.96
CA GLN A 236 2.26 4.17 -26.36
C GLN A 236 2.86 2.77 -26.26
N SER A 237 2.59 1.90 -27.26
CA SER A 237 3.15 0.55 -27.29
C SER A 237 4.08 0.35 -28.48
N ALA A 238 5.37 0.05 -28.21
CA ALA A 238 6.17 -0.98 -28.89
C ALA A 238 7.67 -0.94 -28.55
N VAL A 239 8.29 0.21 -28.29
CA VAL A 239 9.77 0.33 -28.38
C VAL A 239 10.53 0.03 -27.07
N LYS A 240 9.90 0.12 -25.89
CA LYS A 240 10.57 -0.10 -24.58
C LYS A 240 10.30 -1.45 -23.91
N LEU A 241 9.40 -2.27 -24.47
CA LEU A 241 8.92 -3.52 -23.86
C LEU A 241 9.94 -4.67 -23.83
N SER A 242 10.97 -4.65 -24.69
CA SER A 242 12.00 -5.70 -24.73
C SER A 242 12.96 -5.61 -23.54
N ALA A 243 13.29 -4.42 -23.05
CA ALA A 243 14.25 -4.23 -21.96
C ALA A 243 13.67 -4.59 -20.57
N VAL A 244 12.41 -4.21 -20.32
CA VAL A 244 11.75 -4.49 -19.01
C VAL A 244 11.40 -5.97 -18.86
N LYS A 245 10.95 -6.64 -19.92
CA LYS A 245 10.70 -8.09 -19.91
C LYS A 245 11.98 -8.91 -19.71
N GLN A 246 13.12 -8.47 -20.28
CA GLN A 246 14.41 -9.15 -20.10
C GLN A 246 14.96 -9.02 -18.67
N LEU A 247 14.79 -7.85 -18.02
CA LEU A 247 15.16 -7.67 -16.62
C LEU A 247 14.28 -8.49 -15.67
N ASN A 248 12.96 -8.56 -15.90
CA ASN A 248 12.03 -9.28 -15.03
C ASN A 248 12.24 -10.80 -15.03
N ASN A 249 12.63 -11.39 -16.18
CA ASN A 249 12.98 -12.82 -16.24
C ASN A 249 14.30 -13.15 -15.52
N SER A 250 15.20 -12.17 -15.40
CA SER A 250 16.50 -12.35 -14.76
C SER A 250 16.39 -12.34 -13.24
N THR A 251 15.48 -11.56 -12.66
CA THR A 251 15.32 -11.45 -11.19
C THR A 251 14.73 -12.68 -10.51
N CYS A 252 13.94 -13.50 -11.20
CA CYS A 252 13.40 -14.75 -10.62
C CYS A 252 14.36 -15.95 -10.76
N THR A 253 15.40 -15.86 -11.60
CA THR A 253 16.28 -17.01 -11.91
C THR A 253 17.59 -17.03 -11.12
N VAL A 254 17.93 -15.97 -10.37
CA VAL A 254 19.20 -15.89 -9.61
C VAL A 254 19.20 -16.80 -8.36
N HIS A 255 18.05 -17.28 -7.89
CA HIS A 255 17.99 -18.13 -6.69
C HIS A 255 18.09 -19.65 -6.97
N ASP A 256 17.88 -20.11 -8.21
CA ASP A 256 17.95 -21.55 -8.56
C ASP A 256 19.39 -22.09 -8.65
N SER A 257 20.41 -21.23 -8.54
CA SER A 257 21.82 -21.60 -8.72
C SER A 257 22.62 -21.78 -7.42
N PHE A 258 22.00 -21.62 -6.24
CA PHE A 258 22.67 -21.78 -4.95
C PHE A 258 22.26 -23.02 -4.13
N ASP A 259 21.23 -23.77 -4.53
CA ASP A 259 20.71 -24.91 -3.76
C ASP A 259 21.17 -26.31 -4.24
N ASN A 260 22.14 -26.39 -5.16
CA ASN A 260 22.66 -27.67 -5.68
C ASN A 260 24.11 -27.94 -5.28
N ASN A 261 24.45 -27.80 -3.99
CA ASN A 261 25.62 -28.46 -3.39
C ASN A 261 25.46 -28.53 -1.85
N SER A 262 24.63 -29.47 -1.39
CA SER A 262 24.64 -29.88 0.01
C SER A 262 24.63 -31.41 0.09
N SER A 263 25.82 -31.99 -0.02
CA SER A 263 26.13 -33.32 0.50
C SER A 263 27.38 -33.20 1.38
N ASP A 264 27.20 -33.57 2.65
CA ASP A 264 28.21 -33.93 3.65
C ASP A 264 29.29 -32.92 4.02
N ILE A 265 29.15 -32.22 5.16
CA ILE A 265 30.27 -32.01 6.12
C ILE A 265 29.74 -32.00 7.56
N SER A 266 30.28 -32.93 8.34
CA SER A 266 30.16 -33.13 9.77
C SER A 266 30.78 -32.02 10.62
N SER A 267 30.32 -31.94 11.87
CA SER A 267 30.92 -31.29 13.04
C SER A 267 32.40 -30.91 12.95
N ASP A 268 32.70 -29.61 13.02
CA ASP A 268 33.61 -29.04 14.02
C ASP A 268 33.57 -27.50 13.99
N SER A 269 33.55 -26.91 15.19
CA SER A 269 33.69 -25.47 15.41
C SER A 269 35.18 -25.09 15.41
N PRO A 270 35.57 -23.87 15.01
CA PRO A 270 35.86 -22.90 16.06
C PRO A 270 35.46 -21.45 15.76
N ALA A 271 35.46 -20.67 16.83
CA ALA A 271 35.04 -19.29 16.97
C ALA A 271 35.58 -18.32 15.90
N HIS A 272 34.69 -17.44 15.41
CA HIS A 272 35.07 -16.14 14.88
C HIS A 272 34.41 -15.01 15.70
N GLN A 273 35.29 -14.27 16.36
CA GLN A 273 35.09 -13.03 17.10
C GLN A 273 34.28 -12.02 16.28
N MET A 274 33.13 -11.57 16.80
CA MET A 274 32.45 -10.38 16.29
C MET A 274 33.18 -9.14 16.79
N VAL A 275 33.82 -8.42 15.88
CA VAL A 275 34.38 -7.08 16.11
C VAL A 275 33.22 -6.09 16.16
N TYR A 276 32.91 -5.57 17.35
CA TYR A 276 32.02 -4.42 17.51
C TYR A 276 32.77 -3.16 17.09
N ILE A 277 32.32 -2.50 16.01
CA ILE A 277 32.73 -1.12 15.70
C ILE A 277 31.79 -0.20 16.48
N GLN A 278 32.32 0.45 17.52
CA GLN A 278 31.61 1.52 18.22
C GLN A 278 31.68 2.82 17.40
N PRO A 279 30.60 3.60 17.31
CA PRO A 279 30.65 4.91 16.68
C PRO A 279 31.36 5.92 17.61
N ASN A 280 32.32 6.63 17.02
CA ASN A 280 33.13 7.68 17.64
C ASN A 280 32.29 8.81 18.24
N SER A 281 32.78 9.29 19.39
CA SER A 281 32.40 10.48 20.13
C SER A 281 32.32 11.76 19.28
N THR A 282 31.21 12.49 19.39
CA THR A 282 31.13 13.92 19.08
C THR A 282 31.44 14.74 20.34
N PRO A 283 32.14 15.89 20.23
CA PRO A 283 32.57 16.66 21.39
C PRO A 283 31.45 17.56 21.94
N GLU A 284 31.47 17.73 23.26
CA GLU A 284 30.70 18.70 24.03
C GLU A 284 31.01 20.15 23.60
N VAL A 285 29.99 20.99 23.53
CA VAL A 285 30.10 22.44 23.69
C VAL A 285 29.08 22.88 24.75
N SER A 286 29.59 23.50 25.80
CA SER A 286 28.88 24.00 26.97
C SER A 286 28.21 25.37 26.75
N GLN A 287 26.95 25.44 27.22
CA GLN A 287 26.20 26.54 27.85
C GLN A 287 26.37 28.01 27.38
N GLN A 288 25.23 28.68 27.14
CA GLN A 288 24.82 29.86 27.94
C GLN A 288 23.36 30.27 27.72
N ASP A 289 22.66 30.40 28.85
CA ASP A 289 21.38 31.10 29.04
C ASP A 289 21.53 32.61 28.80
N THR A 290 20.66 33.20 27.98
CA THR A 290 20.14 34.57 28.18
C THR A 290 18.82 34.74 27.41
N SER A 291 17.70 34.88 28.12
CA SER A 291 16.55 35.69 27.67
C SER A 291 16.77 37.12 28.18
N PRO A 292 16.42 38.18 27.43
CA PRO A 292 15.05 38.69 27.54
C PRO A 292 14.50 39.45 26.30
N ALA A 293 13.22 39.82 26.44
CA ALA A 293 12.52 40.96 25.84
C ALA A 293 11.77 40.78 24.51
N ARG A 294 10.48 41.06 24.67
CA ARG A 294 9.37 41.21 23.73
C ARG A 294 9.67 42.31 22.70
N SER A 295 9.66 41.96 21.41
CA SER A 295 9.48 42.91 20.30
C SER A 295 8.52 42.33 19.28
N GLU A 296 7.51 43.12 18.93
CA GLU A 296 6.50 42.82 17.92
C GLU A 296 7.16 42.53 16.56
N VAL A 297 6.72 41.45 15.90
CA VAL A 297 7.09 41.12 14.51
C VAL A 297 5.77 40.94 13.72
N PRO A 298 5.64 41.57 12.55
CA PRO A 298 4.37 41.66 11.84
C PRO A 298 4.01 40.35 11.13
N SER A 299 2.71 40.17 10.88
CA SER A 299 2.10 39.05 10.16
C SER A 299 2.90 38.64 8.91
N PRO A 300 3.20 37.33 8.72
CA PRO A 300 3.81 36.89 7.47
C PRO A 300 2.73 36.89 6.38
N GLU A 301 2.94 37.71 5.36
CA GLU A 301 2.27 37.60 4.07
C GLU A 301 2.34 36.15 3.56
N LEU A 302 1.20 35.63 3.12
CA LEU A 302 1.08 34.35 2.43
C LEU A 302 1.85 34.44 1.10
N LEU A 303 3.13 34.11 1.12
CA LEU A 303 3.87 33.73 -0.06
C LEU A 303 3.33 32.38 -0.56
N PHE A 304 2.30 32.45 -1.39
CA PHE A 304 1.95 31.37 -2.30
C PHE A 304 3.12 31.15 -3.25
N ALA A 305 4.10 30.35 -2.83
CA ALA A 305 5.02 29.72 -3.75
C ALA A 305 4.20 28.78 -4.63
N ASN A 306 3.94 29.23 -5.85
CA ASN A 306 3.36 28.46 -6.93
C ASN A 306 4.25 27.23 -7.18
N PRO A 307 3.83 25.99 -6.84
CA PRO A 307 4.57 24.84 -7.33
C PRO A 307 4.18 24.68 -8.78
N GLN A 308 4.97 25.26 -9.68
CA GLN A 308 5.00 24.78 -11.05
C GLN A 308 5.44 23.32 -11.00
N TYR A 309 4.47 22.41 -11.11
CA TYR A 309 4.76 21.04 -11.49
C TYR A 309 5.42 21.08 -12.86
N PRO A 310 6.67 20.62 -13.02
CA PRO A 310 7.24 20.47 -14.35
C PRO A 310 6.39 19.43 -15.11
N ASN A 311 5.96 19.79 -16.32
CA ASN A 311 5.21 18.94 -17.26
C ASN A 311 6.05 17.76 -17.82
N THR A 312 7.02 17.26 -17.07
CA THR A 312 7.94 16.21 -17.51
C THR A 312 8.32 15.34 -16.32
N LEU A 313 8.09 14.02 -16.45
CA LEU A 313 8.49 13.01 -15.48
C LEU A 313 10.01 13.06 -15.23
N PRO A 314 10.49 13.04 -13.96
CA PRO A 314 11.91 13.05 -13.68
C PRO A 314 12.59 11.74 -14.09
N THR A 315 13.74 11.86 -14.74
CA THR A 315 14.68 10.76 -15.00
C THR A 315 15.30 10.27 -13.69
N PRO A 316 15.68 8.98 -13.59
CA PRO A 316 16.13 8.41 -12.32
C PRO A 316 17.58 8.79 -12.02
N ASP A 317 17.81 9.41 -10.86
CA ASP A 317 19.10 9.37 -10.17
C ASP A 317 19.05 8.24 -9.11
N PRO A 318 20.03 7.33 -9.07
CA PRO A 318 20.13 6.33 -8.03
C PRO A 318 20.95 6.91 -6.90
N LEU A 319 20.33 7.11 -5.73
CA LEU A 319 20.90 6.88 -4.39
C LEU A 319 20.00 7.57 -3.34
N TYR A 320 19.49 6.75 -2.41
CA TYR A 320 18.99 7.08 -1.08
C TYR A 320 18.15 8.36 -0.87
N LEU A 321 16.88 8.19 -0.48
CA LEU A 321 16.33 8.81 0.74
C LEU A 321 14.93 8.28 1.10
N ASP A 322 14.70 8.33 2.40
CA ASP A 322 13.66 7.76 3.26
C ASP A 322 12.21 8.10 2.87
N TRP A 323 11.27 7.26 3.28
CA TRP A 323 9.83 7.52 3.22
C TRP A 323 9.33 7.95 4.60
N SER A 324 9.23 9.26 4.81
CA SER A 324 8.36 9.88 5.82
C SER A 324 7.26 10.67 5.13
#